data_AF-A0A395J300-F1
#
_entry.id   AF-A0A395J300-F1
#
_cell.length_a   1.000
_cell.length_b   1.000
_cell.length_c   1.000
_cell.angle_alpha   90.00
_cell.angle_beta   90.00
_cell.angle_gamma   90.00
#
_symmetry.space_group_name_H-M   'P 1'
#
loop_
_entity.id
_entity.type
_entity.pdbx_description
1 polymer ?
#
loop_
_entity_poly.entity_id
_entity_poly.type
_entity_poly.pdbx_seq_one_letter_code
_entity_poly.pdbx_strand_id
1 'polypeptide(L)'
;MPSGGTLTVRMFLTMGINFGFHGGLDMVHDIVLRMSSDLDQYSFVTKPTLKAIEDMVSMDNNVIYAILHESIYCQGKASDWAADRVGKTLSEYKWLTSRPRSPTSIISEPLFFSGEMIYPFMFETSPELHAIYPAAKLLAAYADWPPLYDEWQLARNEVPMYAASYVDDMYVDFGLAQETVRLVKGCRQWVTNGMYHDAVRSRTGEMMKELFGLRDDVID
;
A
#
# COMPACT_ATOMS: atom_id res chain seq x y z
N MET A 1 15.57 -0.37 15.94
CA MET A 1 15.59 -1.27 14.76
C MET A 1 17.03 -1.55 14.41
N PRO A 2 17.37 -2.74 13.88
CA PRO A 2 18.75 -3.13 13.62
C PRO A 2 19.55 -2.13 12.76
N SER A 3 18.91 -1.39 11.85
CA SER A 3 19.53 -0.35 11.02
C SER A 3 19.68 1.02 11.71
N GLY A 4 19.23 1.16 12.95
CA GLY A 4 19.30 2.41 13.72
C GLY A 4 17.98 3.20 13.78
N GLY A 5 16.94 2.78 13.06
CA GLY A 5 15.61 3.38 13.15
C GLY A 5 14.89 3.09 14.48
N THR A 6 13.80 3.81 14.77
CA THR A 6 12.97 3.60 15.98
C THR A 6 11.66 2.90 15.64
N LEU A 7 11.35 1.78 16.31
CA LEU A 7 10.03 1.15 16.19
C LEU A 7 9.01 1.99 16.95
N THR A 8 8.05 2.55 16.21
CA THR A 8 6.92 3.29 16.80
C THR A 8 5.63 2.54 16.52
N VAL A 9 4.58 2.80 17.29
CA VAL A 9 3.23 2.26 17.03
C VAL A 9 2.78 2.57 15.60
N ARG A 10 3.04 3.79 15.11
CA ARG A 10 2.68 4.22 13.75
C ARG A 10 3.39 3.39 12.69
N MET A 11 4.68 3.12 12.87
CA MET A 11 5.44 2.26 11.95
C MET A 11 5.00 0.80 12.02
N PHE A 12 4.65 0.31 13.22
CA PHE A 12 4.13 -1.05 13.37
C PHE A 12 2.80 -1.23 12.63
N LEU A 13 1.91 -0.24 12.72
CA LEU A 13 0.60 -0.26 12.07
C LEU A 13 0.65 -0.13 10.54
N THR A 14 1.82 0.15 9.94
CA THR A 14 2.00 0.14 8.48
C THR A 14 2.36 -1.23 7.93
N MET A 15 2.54 -2.25 8.77
CA MET A 15 2.68 -3.65 8.33
C MET A 15 1.45 -4.15 7.54
N GLY A 16 0.31 -3.44 7.61
CA GLY A 16 -0.90 -3.76 6.85
C GLY A 16 -0.72 -3.68 5.32
N ILE A 17 0.35 -3.06 4.82
CA ILE A 17 0.80 -3.20 3.42
C ILE A 17 1.06 -4.66 3.01
N ASN A 18 1.07 -5.61 3.94
CA ASN A 18 1.20 -7.02 3.58
C ASN A 18 -0.15 -7.67 3.32
N PHE A 19 -1.25 -7.12 3.83
CA PHE A 19 -2.57 -7.77 3.80
C PHE A 19 -3.13 -7.97 2.38
N GLY A 20 -2.70 -7.18 1.40
CA GLY A 20 -3.04 -7.38 -0.01
C GLY A 20 -2.18 -8.43 -0.73
N PHE A 21 -1.28 -9.13 -0.03
CA PHE A 21 -0.49 -10.22 -0.59
C PHE A 21 -1.03 -11.59 -0.16
N HIS A 22 -0.84 -12.60 -1.02
CA HIS A 22 -1.08 -13.99 -0.63
C HIS A 22 -0.24 -14.37 0.60
N GLY A 23 -0.90 -14.80 1.68
CA GLY A 23 -0.26 -15.14 2.96
C GLY A 23 0.16 -13.94 3.83
N GLY A 24 -0.17 -12.72 3.41
CA GLY A 24 0.19 -11.50 4.11
C GLY A 24 -0.36 -11.37 5.52
N LEU A 25 -1.61 -11.78 5.72
CA LEU A 25 -2.23 -11.84 7.05
C LEU A 25 -1.46 -12.77 7.99
N ASP A 26 -1.08 -13.95 7.51
CA ASP A 26 -0.31 -14.93 8.29
C ASP A 26 1.07 -14.38 8.65
N MET A 27 1.76 -13.73 7.71
CA MET A 27 3.06 -13.10 7.97
C MET A 27 3.01 -12.06 9.09
N VAL A 28 2.00 -11.18 9.06
CA VAL A 28 1.82 -10.17 10.11
C VAL A 28 1.42 -10.82 11.43
N HIS A 29 0.53 -11.82 11.40
CA HIS A 29 0.13 -12.58 12.57
C HIS A 29 1.33 -13.24 13.27
N ASP A 30 2.20 -13.91 12.51
CA ASP A 30 3.38 -14.58 13.03
C ASP A 30 4.34 -13.59 13.71
N ILE A 31 4.52 -12.39 13.16
CA ILE A 31 5.33 -11.34 13.79
C ILE A 31 4.71 -10.86 15.10
N VAL A 32 3.39 -10.64 15.13
CA VAL A 32 2.67 -10.23 16.34
C VAL A 32 2.79 -11.30 17.44
N LEU A 33 2.56 -12.57 17.08
CA LEU A 33 2.66 -13.71 17.99
C LEU A 33 4.07 -13.84 18.56
N ARG A 34 5.08 -13.69 17.70
CA ARG A 34 6.49 -13.70 18.11
C ARG A 34 6.83 -12.54 19.02
N MET A 35 6.35 -11.34 18.72
CA MET A 35 6.56 -10.16 19.58
C MET A 35 5.90 -10.34 20.96
N SER A 36 4.71 -10.92 21.03
CA SER A 36 4.08 -11.29 22.30
C SER A 36 4.95 -12.28 23.07
N SER A 37 5.44 -13.31 22.40
CA SER A 37 6.28 -14.36 23.00
C SER A 37 7.61 -13.79 23.53
N ASP A 38 8.23 -12.86 22.80
CA ASP A 38 9.44 -12.16 23.24
C ASP A 38 9.19 -11.33 24.51
N LEU A 39 8.06 -10.62 24.58
CA LEU A 39 7.68 -9.84 25.76
C LEU A 39 7.40 -10.73 26.96
N ASP A 40 6.72 -11.86 26.77
CA ASP A 40 6.41 -12.81 27.86
C ASP A 40 7.67 -13.48 28.41
N GLN A 41 8.62 -13.86 27.54
CA GLN A 41 9.82 -14.62 27.95
C GLN A 41 10.96 -13.72 28.41
N TYR A 42 11.15 -12.56 27.76
CA TYR A 42 12.33 -11.72 27.93
C TYR A 42 12.01 -10.31 28.44
N SER A 43 10.73 -9.89 28.48
CA SER A 43 10.30 -8.53 28.82
C SER A 43 10.80 -7.43 27.85
N PHE A 44 11.34 -7.81 26.70
CA PHE A 44 11.72 -6.91 25.61
C PHE A 44 11.59 -7.62 24.27
N VAL A 45 11.42 -6.85 23.19
CA VAL A 45 11.38 -7.39 21.83
C VAL A 45 12.79 -7.72 21.37
N THR A 46 13.03 -8.97 20.97
CA THR A 46 14.37 -9.45 20.65
C THR A 46 14.85 -8.87 19.32
N LYS A 47 16.18 -8.80 19.14
CA LYS A 47 16.80 -8.30 17.90
C LYS A 47 16.29 -9.04 16.64
N PRO A 48 16.14 -10.38 16.63
CA PRO A 48 15.55 -11.08 15.51
C PRO A 48 14.11 -10.67 15.17
N THR A 49 13.27 -10.37 16.16
CA THR A 49 11.89 -9.89 15.93
C THR A 49 11.89 -8.46 15.42
N LEU A 50 12.72 -7.59 16.00
CA LEU A 50 12.92 -6.23 15.47
C LEU A 50 13.42 -6.24 14.03
N LYS A 51 14.28 -7.19 13.65
CA LYS A 51 14.74 -7.34 12.26
C LYS A 51 13.60 -7.75 11.32
N ALA A 52 12.77 -8.71 11.74
CA ALA A 52 11.62 -9.15 10.95
C ALA A 52 10.61 -8.00 10.72
N ILE A 53 10.34 -7.19 11.75
CA ILE A 53 9.50 -5.99 11.61
C ILE A 53 10.17 -4.98 10.67
N GLU A 54 11.48 -4.77 10.79
CA GLU A 54 12.24 -3.83 9.94
C GLU A 54 12.15 -4.21 8.47
N ASP A 55 12.36 -5.48 8.14
CA ASP A 55 12.28 -5.99 6.77
C ASP A 55 10.89 -5.82 6.15
N MET A 56 9.84 -5.82 6.99
CA MET A 56 8.46 -5.69 6.55
C MET A 56 8.03 -4.25 6.28
N VAL A 57 8.60 -3.27 6.99
CA VAL A 57 8.14 -1.87 6.94
C VAL A 57 9.19 -0.90 6.37
N SER A 58 10.45 -1.33 6.26
CA SER A 58 11.51 -0.46 5.78
C SER A 58 11.41 -0.21 4.27
N MET A 59 11.60 1.04 3.89
CA MET A 59 11.72 1.47 2.49
C MET A 59 13.15 1.92 2.16
N ASP A 60 14.13 1.58 3.00
CA ASP A 60 15.54 1.99 2.83
C ASP A 60 16.10 1.52 1.48
N ASN A 61 15.67 0.35 0.99
CA ASN A 61 16.05 -0.19 -0.31
C ASN A 61 15.12 0.23 -1.47
N ASN A 62 14.03 0.94 -1.17
CA ASN A 62 12.95 1.26 -2.11
C ASN A 62 12.60 2.76 -2.06
N VAL A 63 13.62 3.63 -1.98
CA VAL A 63 13.45 5.07 -1.80
C VAL A 63 12.60 5.74 -2.88
N ILE A 64 12.68 5.26 -4.13
CA ILE A 64 11.87 5.79 -5.25
C ILE A 64 10.38 5.51 -5.01
N TYR A 65 10.06 4.31 -4.54
CA TYR A 65 8.69 3.96 -4.19
C TYR A 65 8.18 4.88 -3.07
N ALA A 66 8.97 5.10 -2.02
CA ALA A 66 8.57 5.98 -0.92
C ALA A 66 8.31 7.43 -1.35
N ILE A 67 9.14 8.02 -2.23
CA ILE A 67 8.97 9.44 -2.61
C ILE A 67 7.96 9.67 -3.74
N LEU A 68 7.76 8.68 -4.62
CA LEU A 68 6.84 8.81 -5.77
C LEU A 68 5.46 8.20 -5.52
N HIS A 69 5.24 7.55 -4.37
CA HIS A 69 4.02 6.80 -4.08
C HIS A 69 2.72 7.55 -4.40
N GLU A 70 2.56 8.77 -3.89
CA GLU A 70 1.35 9.55 -4.13
C GLU A 70 1.37 10.29 -5.47
N SER A 71 2.56 10.50 -6.05
CA SER A 71 2.72 11.29 -7.28
C SER A 71 2.03 10.65 -8.49
N ILE A 72 1.88 9.32 -8.48
CA ILE A 72 1.22 8.58 -9.56
C ILE A 72 -0.28 8.90 -9.69
N TYR A 73 -0.88 9.55 -8.69
CA TYR A 73 -2.28 9.96 -8.69
C TYR A 73 -2.48 11.46 -8.95
N CYS A 74 -1.40 12.24 -8.99
CA CYS A 74 -1.50 13.69 -9.02
C CYS A 74 -1.82 14.22 -10.43
N GLN A 75 -2.90 14.99 -10.53
CA GLN A 75 -3.31 15.69 -11.75
C GLN A 75 -3.81 17.10 -11.40
N GLY A 76 -3.08 18.13 -11.80
CA GLY A 76 -3.40 19.55 -11.55
C GLY A 76 -3.44 19.96 -10.07
N LYS A 77 -3.04 19.08 -9.16
CA LYS A 77 -3.04 19.28 -7.70
C LYS A 77 -1.90 18.52 -7.06
N ALA A 78 -1.40 19.07 -5.96
CA ALA A 78 -0.44 18.41 -5.10
C ALA A 78 -1.12 17.26 -4.33
N SER A 79 -0.38 16.18 -4.05
CA SER A 79 -0.87 15.17 -3.10
C SER A 79 -1.00 15.78 -1.70
N ASP A 80 -0.01 16.60 -1.33
CA ASP A 80 0.13 17.26 -0.05
C ASP A 80 -0.09 16.26 1.11
N TRP A 81 0.60 15.12 0.99
CA TRP A 81 0.53 13.99 1.93
C TRP A 81 -0.91 13.50 2.13
N ALA A 82 -1.57 13.17 1.02
CA ALA A 82 -3.00 12.85 0.99
C ALA A 82 -3.36 11.72 1.97
N ALA A 83 -2.57 10.64 2.03
CA ALA A 83 -2.81 9.51 2.93
C ALA A 83 -2.77 9.93 4.41
N ASP A 84 -1.78 10.75 4.79
CA ASP A 84 -1.66 11.29 6.14
C ASP A 84 -2.81 12.27 6.44
N ARG A 85 -3.04 13.23 5.56
CA ARG A 85 -4.00 14.32 5.77
C ARG A 85 -5.43 13.80 5.83
N VAL A 86 -5.83 12.91 4.92
CA VAL A 86 -7.14 12.24 4.94
C VAL A 86 -7.22 11.27 6.10
N GLY A 87 -6.20 10.43 6.32
CA GLY A 87 -6.19 9.47 7.43
C GLY A 87 -6.39 10.12 8.80
N LYS A 88 -5.81 11.30 9.03
CA LYS A 88 -6.01 12.08 10.26
C LYS A 88 -7.46 12.54 10.52
N THR A 89 -8.32 12.52 9.49
CA THR A 89 -9.75 12.84 9.61
C THR A 89 -10.61 11.61 9.94
N LEU A 90 -10.07 10.40 9.78
CA LEU A 90 -10.78 9.14 9.95
C LEU A 90 -10.60 8.59 11.38
N SER A 91 -11.68 8.10 11.97
CA SER A 91 -11.68 7.57 13.33
C SER A 91 -10.82 6.32 13.50
N GLU A 92 -10.72 5.52 12.45
CA GLU A 92 -10.01 4.26 12.32
C GLU A 92 -8.49 4.47 12.39
N TYR A 93 -8.02 5.64 11.94
CA TYR A 93 -6.61 6.00 11.87
C TYR A 93 -6.21 7.10 12.85
N LYS A 94 -6.95 7.25 13.97
CA LYS A 94 -6.61 8.18 15.08
C LYS A 94 -5.19 8.04 15.60
N TRP A 95 -4.55 6.88 15.41
CA TRP A 95 -3.16 6.64 15.77
C TRP A 95 -2.15 7.49 14.97
N LEU A 96 -2.59 8.14 13.88
CA LEU A 96 -1.77 9.12 13.14
C LEU A 96 -1.56 10.41 13.94
N THR A 97 -2.54 10.84 14.75
CA THR A 97 -2.49 12.08 15.54
C THR A 97 -2.28 11.86 17.03
N SER A 98 -2.60 10.67 17.53
CA SER A 98 -2.66 10.38 18.96
C SER A 98 -2.12 8.98 19.27
N ARG A 99 -1.86 8.71 20.55
CA ARG A 99 -1.49 7.37 21.03
C ARG A 99 -2.67 6.75 21.79
N PRO A 100 -2.80 5.42 21.83
CA PRO A 100 -3.74 4.76 22.72
C PRO A 100 -3.56 5.26 24.15
N ARG A 101 -4.67 5.49 24.86
CA ARG A 101 -4.64 6.00 26.24
C ARG A 101 -4.13 4.95 27.23
N SER A 102 -4.46 3.69 26.99
CA SER A 102 -4.02 2.54 27.76
C SER A 102 -4.06 1.28 26.89
N PRO A 103 -3.40 0.18 27.28
CA PRO A 103 -3.57 -1.11 26.62
C PRO A 103 -5.04 -1.57 26.59
N THR A 104 -5.86 -1.22 27.58
CA THR A 104 -7.28 -1.58 27.64
C THR A 104 -8.17 -0.72 26.74
N SER A 105 -7.76 0.50 26.37
CA SER A 105 -8.58 1.37 25.51
C SER A 105 -8.77 0.82 24.11
N ILE A 106 -7.87 -0.06 23.65
CA ILE A 106 -7.93 -0.67 22.31
C ILE A 106 -9.11 -1.63 22.15
N ILE A 107 -9.75 -2.08 23.24
CA ILE A 107 -10.94 -2.94 23.19
C ILE A 107 -12.14 -2.14 22.67
N SER A 108 -12.30 -0.90 23.13
CA SER A 108 -13.36 0.01 22.68
C SER A 108 -12.96 0.84 21.45
N GLU A 109 -11.66 1.03 21.24
CA GLU A 109 -11.09 1.81 20.13
C GLU A 109 -10.00 0.98 19.42
N PRO A 110 -10.38 -0.01 18.60
CA PRO A 110 -9.42 -0.91 17.97
C PRO A 110 -8.43 -0.15 17.08
N LEU A 111 -7.19 -0.66 17.04
CA LEU A 111 -6.16 -0.14 16.15
C LEU A 111 -6.24 -0.84 14.81
N PHE A 112 -6.47 -0.06 13.76
CA PHE A 112 -6.47 -0.54 12.39
C PHE A 112 -5.09 -0.39 11.78
N PHE A 113 -4.61 -1.42 11.09
CA PHE A 113 -3.45 -1.29 10.22
C PHE A 113 -3.80 -0.41 9.01
N SER A 114 -2.84 0.38 8.55
CA SER A 114 -2.93 1.01 7.22
C SER A 114 -2.44 0.03 6.16
N GLY A 115 -3.07 0.04 5.00
CA GLY A 115 -2.60 -0.68 3.82
C GLY A 115 -1.39 -0.01 3.16
N GLU A 116 -1.39 0.01 1.83
CA GLU A 116 -0.32 0.56 1.00
C GLU A 116 -0.31 2.10 1.01
N MET A 117 0.25 2.70 2.06
CA MET A 117 0.32 4.16 2.24
C MET A 117 1.70 4.61 2.72
N ILE A 118 2.14 5.78 2.25
CA ILE A 118 3.35 6.44 2.73
C ILE A 118 2.99 7.65 3.58
N TYR A 119 3.64 7.78 4.74
CA TYR A 119 3.40 8.87 5.68
C TYR A 119 4.67 9.70 5.94
N PRO A 120 4.54 11.01 6.25
CA PRO A 120 5.68 11.87 6.58
C PRO A 120 6.56 11.32 7.71
N PHE A 121 5.96 10.68 8.72
CA PHE A 121 6.70 10.13 9.86
C PHE A 121 7.66 9.00 9.47
N MET A 122 7.45 8.31 8.34
CA MET A 122 8.37 7.27 7.87
C MET A 122 9.76 7.86 7.57
N PHE A 123 9.79 9.06 6.97
CA PHE A 123 11.00 9.82 6.68
C PHE A 123 11.68 10.41 7.93
N GLU A 124 10.99 10.45 9.06
CA GLU A 124 11.58 10.87 10.34
C GLU A 124 12.24 9.69 11.07
N THR A 125 11.78 8.47 10.81
CA THR A 125 12.18 7.26 11.55
C THR A 125 13.19 6.38 10.84
N SER A 126 13.26 6.43 9.50
CA SER A 126 14.25 5.71 8.69
C SER A 126 15.47 6.60 8.42
N PRO A 127 16.70 6.13 8.70
CA PRO A 127 17.92 6.88 8.39
C PRO A 127 18.08 7.23 6.91
N GLU A 128 17.80 6.29 6.01
CA GLU A 128 17.94 6.49 4.56
C GLU A 128 16.88 7.46 4.02
N LEU A 129 15.62 7.30 4.43
CA LEU A 129 14.55 8.21 4.02
C LEU A 129 14.76 9.62 4.60
N HIS A 130 15.34 9.75 5.79
CA HIS A 130 15.60 11.04 6.41
C HIS A 130 16.46 11.94 5.52
N ALA A 131 17.48 11.38 4.88
CA ALA A 131 18.38 12.11 4.00
C ALA A 131 17.66 12.74 2.79
N ILE A 132 16.58 12.12 2.31
CA ILE A 132 15.81 12.55 1.14
C ILE A 132 14.48 13.22 1.49
N TYR A 133 14.14 13.36 2.78
CA TYR A 133 12.90 14.00 3.21
C TYR A 133 12.69 15.41 2.64
N PRO A 134 13.72 16.28 2.50
CA PRO A 134 13.54 17.57 1.82
C PRO A 134 12.99 17.43 0.39
N ALA A 135 13.45 16.45 -0.37
CA ALA A 135 12.96 16.20 -1.73
C ALA A 135 11.53 15.65 -1.72
N ALA A 136 11.22 14.72 -0.81
CA ALA A 136 9.87 14.18 -0.66
C ALA A 136 8.85 15.29 -0.34
N LYS A 137 9.21 16.27 0.51
CA LYS A 137 8.35 17.44 0.80
C LYS A 137 8.12 18.33 -0.42
N LEU A 138 9.13 18.52 -1.26
CA LEU A 138 8.98 19.29 -2.50
C LEU A 138 8.02 18.60 -3.46
N LEU A 139 8.15 17.28 -3.63
CA LEU A 139 7.27 16.47 -4.47
C LEU A 139 5.82 16.47 -3.94
N ALA A 140 5.63 16.26 -2.64
CA ALA A 140 4.31 16.28 -2.02
C ALA A 140 3.62 17.65 -2.15
N ALA A 141 4.37 18.76 -2.16
CA ALA A 141 3.83 20.11 -2.31
C ALA A 141 3.69 20.58 -3.77
N TYR A 142 4.27 19.87 -4.74
CA TYR A 142 4.23 20.27 -6.15
C TYR A 142 2.80 20.19 -6.67
N ALA A 143 2.23 21.32 -7.10
CA ALA A 143 0.82 21.41 -7.53
C ALA A 143 0.64 21.45 -9.05
N ASP A 144 1.70 21.76 -9.79
CA ASP A 144 1.65 21.94 -11.25
C ASP A 144 1.80 20.61 -12.01
N TRP A 145 1.17 19.55 -11.49
CA TRP A 145 1.13 18.26 -12.18
C TRP A 145 0.32 18.40 -13.47
N PRO A 146 0.86 18.02 -14.63
CA PRO A 146 0.06 18.01 -15.85
C PRO A 146 -1.05 16.96 -15.77
N PRO A 147 -2.06 17.03 -16.65
CA PRO A 147 -2.95 15.89 -16.87
C PRO A 147 -2.12 14.64 -17.16
N LEU A 148 -2.39 13.55 -16.43
CA LEU A 148 -1.64 12.30 -16.54
C LEU A 148 -2.13 11.48 -17.73
N TYR A 149 -3.42 11.57 -18.04
CA TYR A 149 -4.07 10.81 -19.10
C TYR A 149 -4.87 11.71 -20.03
N ASP A 150 -4.85 11.39 -21.33
CA ASP A 150 -5.78 11.94 -22.32
C ASP A 150 -7.02 11.00 -22.40
N GLU A 151 -8.06 11.35 -21.65
CA GLU A 151 -9.30 10.55 -21.60
C GLU A 151 -9.99 10.44 -22.96
N TRP A 152 -9.89 11.46 -23.82
CA TRP A 152 -10.45 11.42 -25.18
C TRP A 152 -9.70 10.45 -26.09
N GLN A 153 -8.40 10.31 -25.88
CA GLN A 153 -7.60 9.30 -26.56
C GLN A 153 -7.90 7.90 -26.02
N LEU A 154 -8.04 7.73 -24.70
CA LEU A 154 -8.39 6.45 -24.06
C LEU A 154 -9.75 5.93 -24.53
N ALA A 155 -10.76 6.80 -24.64
CA ALA A 155 -12.09 6.46 -25.15
C ALA A 155 -12.10 6.08 -26.64
N ARG A 156 -11.03 6.37 -27.39
CA ARG A 156 -10.85 6.01 -28.80
C ARG A 156 -9.67 5.07 -29.02
N ASN A 157 -9.25 4.39 -27.96
CA ASN A 157 -8.16 3.43 -28.03
C ASN A 157 -8.42 2.36 -29.12
N GLU A 158 -7.40 2.12 -29.94
CA GLU A 158 -7.42 1.16 -31.05
C GLU A 158 -6.59 -0.10 -30.73
N VAL A 159 -5.81 -0.07 -29.65
CA VAL A 159 -4.98 -1.21 -29.21
C VAL A 159 -5.79 -2.07 -28.24
N PRO A 160 -5.99 -3.37 -28.49
CA PRO A 160 -6.69 -4.23 -27.53
C PRO A 160 -6.05 -4.17 -26.14
N MET A 161 -6.87 -3.99 -25.11
CA MET A 161 -6.43 -3.94 -23.71
C MET A 161 -7.04 -5.12 -22.95
N TYR A 162 -6.20 -5.87 -22.23
CA TYR A 162 -6.62 -6.98 -21.40
C TYR A 162 -6.19 -6.71 -19.97
N ALA A 163 -7.15 -6.72 -19.05
CA ALA A 163 -6.92 -6.37 -17.65
C ALA A 163 -7.32 -7.52 -16.73
N ALA A 164 -6.55 -7.71 -15.66
CA ALA A 164 -6.95 -8.51 -14.51
C ALA A 164 -7.37 -7.55 -13.39
N SER A 165 -8.45 -7.84 -12.69
CA SER A 165 -8.85 -7.07 -11.51
C SER A 165 -9.37 -7.98 -10.42
N TYR A 166 -8.99 -7.65 -9.19
CA TYR A 166 -9.33 -8.44 -8.03
C TYR A 166 -10.43 -7.72 -7.24
N VAL A 167 -11.52 -8.43 -6.93
CA VAL A 167 -12.71 -7.84 -6.28
C VAL A 167 -12.36 -7.27 -4.92
N ASP A 168 -11.57 -8.01 -4.15
CA ASP A 168 -11.16 -7.67 -2.80
C ASP A 168 -9.70 -7.15 -2.75
N ASP A 169 -9.25 -6.47 -3.83
CA ASP A 169 -7.93 -5.82 -3.84
C ASP A 169 -7.88 -4.73 -2.76
N MET A 170 -6.90 -4.84 -1.86
CA MET A 170 -6.76 -3.91 -0.75
C MET A 170 -6.11 -2.58 -1.14
N TYR A 171 -5.43 -2.52 -2.28
CA TYR A 171 -4.65 -1.34 -2.70
C TYR A 171 -5.34 -0.58 -3.83
N VAL A 172 -6.01 -1.29 -4.74
CA VAL A 172 -6.72 -0.70 -5.87
C VAL A 172 -8.22 -0.91 -5.71
N ASP A 173 -8.96 0.17 -5.45
CA ASP A 173 -10.42 0.09 -5.32
C ASP A 173 -11.05 -0.49 -6.59
N PHE A 174 -11.85 -1.54 -6.40
CA PHE A 174 -12.49 -2.24 -7.51
C PHE A 174 -13.44 -1.32 -8.30
N GLY A 175 -14.16 -0.42 -7.64
CA GLY A 175 -15.04 0.56 -8.28
C GLY A 175 -14.28 1.50 -9.22
N LEU A 176 -13.18 2.07 -8.74
CA LEU A 176 -12.29 2.91 -9.57
C LEU A 176 -11.69 2.14 -10.76
N ALA A 177 -11.33 0.87 -10.55
CA ALA A 177 -10.89 0.01 -11.64
C ALA A 177 -12.01 -0.20 -12.68
N GLN A 178 -13.26 -0.42 -12.24
CA GLN A 178 -14.42 -0.56 -13.14
C GLN A 178 -14.71 0.72 -13.93
N GLU A 179 -14.55 1.90 -13.31
CA GLU A 179 -14.67 3.20 -14.01
C GLU A 179 -13.64 3.30 -15.14
N THR A 180 -12.39 2.92 -14.87
CA THR A 180 -11.31 2.92 -15.88
C THR A 180 -11.60 1.95 -17.03
N VAL A 181 -12.06 0.74 -16.73
CA VAL A 181 -12.42 -0.25 -17.77
C VAL A 181 -13.55 0.25 -18.68
N ARG A 182 -14.52 0.97 -18.13
CA ARG A 182 -15.61 1.57 -18.93
C ARG A 182 -15.14 2.75 -19.79
N LEU A 183 -14.14 3.48 -19.32
CA LEU A 183 -13.58 4.64 -20.02
C LEU A 183 -12.73 4.23 -21.23
N VAL A 184 -11.91 3.18 -21.08
CA VAL A 184 -10.95 2.77 -22.12
C VAL A 184 -11.60 1.85 -23.15
N LYS A 185 -11.70 2.31 -24.40
CA LYS A 185 -12.26 1.51 -25.49
C LYS A 185 -11.43 0.25 -25.73
N GLY A 186 -12.11 -0.87 -25.93
CA GLY A 186 -11.48 -2.15 -26.25
C GLY A 186 -10.82 -2.83 -25.05
N CYS A 187 -11.08 -2.36 -23.82
CA CYS A 187 -10.67 -3.05 -22.61
C CYS A 187 -11.57 -4.27 -22.35
N ARG A 188 -10.96 -5.46 -22.34
CA ARG A 188 -11.57 -6.70 -21.89
C ARG A 188 -10.97 -7.07 -20.53
N GLN A 189 -11.81 -7.44 -19.58
CA GLN A 189 -11.41 -7.62 -18.19
C GLN A 189 -11.74 -9.02 -17.69
N TRP A 190 -10.77 -9.64 -17.03
CA TRP A 190 -10.97 -10.82 -16.20
C TRP A 190 -11.05 -10.38 -14.73
N VAL A 191 -12.15 -10.71 -14.07
CA VAL A 191 -12.43 -10.33 -12.68
C VAL A 191 -12.45 -11.58 -11.82
N THR A 192 -11.76 -11.54 -10.68
CA THR A 192 -11.73 -12.66 -9.74
C THR A 192 -11.69 -12.18 -8.29
N ASN A 193 -12.22 -12.98 -7.37
CA ASN A 193 -12.02 -12.84 -5.93
C ASN A 193 -11.08 -13.92 -5.37
N GLY A 194 -10.49 -14.75 -6.24
CA GLY A 194 -9.61 -15.85 -5.86
C GLY A 194 -8.12 -15.50 -5.87
N MET A 195 -7.77 -14.27 -6.20
CA MET A 195 -6.39 -13.77 -6.24
C MET A 195 -6.29 -12.41 -5.56
N TYR A 196 -5.10 -12.11 -5.05
CA TYR A 196 -4.77 -10.85 -4.38
C TYR A 196 -3.84 -10.00 -5.24
N HIS A 197 -3.50 -8.80 -4.76
CA HIS A 197 -2.77 -7.78 -5.50
C HIS A 197 -1.44 -8.28 -6.10
N ASP A 198 -0.75 -9.20 -5.43
CA ASP A 198 0.52 -9.77 -5.88
C ASP A 198 0.38 -10.92 -6.90
N ALA A 199 -0.80 -11.20 -7.45
CA ALA A 199 -1.01 -12.36 -8.33
C ALA A 199 -0.08 -12.37 -9.55
N VAL A 200 0.34 -11.20 -10.04
CA VAL A 200 1.34 -11.08 -11.11
C VAL A 200 2.68 -11.76 -10.74
N ARG A 201 3.01 -11.86 -9.45
CA ARG A 201 4.20 -12.54 -8.92
C ARG A 201 3.91 -13.93 -8.37
N SER A 202 2.82 -14.10 -7.62
CA SER A 202 2.54 -15.35 -6.89
C SER A 202 1.67 -16.36 -7.64
N ARG A 203 0.95 -15.91 -8.67
CA ARG A 203 0.02 -16.69 -9.49
C ARG A 203 0.16 -16.36 -10.99
N THR A 204 1.37 -16.01 -11.44
CA THR A 204 1.64 -15.52 -12.80
C THR A 204 1.07 -16.43 -13.88
N GLY A 205 1.30 -17.75 -13.77
CA GLY A 205 0.85 -18.71 -14.79
C GLY A 205 -0.67 -18.78 -14.92
N GLU A 206 -1.38 -18.81 -13.80
CA GLU A 206 -2.84 -18.83 -13.76
C GLU A 206 -3.41 -17.50 -14.28
N MET A 207 -2.93 -16.36 -13.77
CA MET A 207 -3.37 -15.03 -14.19
C MET A 207 -3.11 -14.78 -15.68
N MET A 208 -1.90 -15.09 -16.18
CA MET A 208 -1.53 -14.86 -17.59
C MET A 208 -2.32 -15.77 -18.53
N LYS A 209 -2.68 -16.99 -18.11
CA LYS A 209 -3.54 -17.87 -18.89
C LYS A 209 -4.91 -17.24 -19.13
N GLU A 210 -5.51 -16.64 -18.11
CA GLU A 210 -6.82 -15.96 -18.24
C GLU A 210 -6.71 -14.74 -19.17
N LEU A 211 -5.65 -13.93 -19.04
CA LEU A 211 -5.41 -12.78 -19.91
C LEU A 211 -5.19 -13.18 -21.38
N PHE A 212 -4.41 -14.24 -21.64
CA PHE A 212 -4.27 -14.76 -23.01
C PHE A 212 -5.57 -15.39 -23.52
N GLY A 213 -6.38 -15.99 -22.64
CA GLY A 213 -7.72 -16.43 -22.97
C GLY A 213 -8.59 -15.30 -23.51
N LEU A 214 -8.60 -14.12 -22.86
CA LEU A 214 -9.35 -12.96 -23.36
C LEU A 214 -8.89 -12.45 -24.73
N ARG A 215 -7.58 -12.61 -25.04
CA ARG A 215 -7.00 -12.25 -26.33
C ARG A 215 -7.40 -13.22 -27.43
N ASP A 216 -7.37 -14.50 -27.11
CA ASP A 216 -7.61 -15.58 -28.07
C ASP A 216 -9.12 -15.84 -28.26
N ASP A 217 -9.97 -15.34 -27.35
CA ASP A 217 -11.42 -15.34 -27.50
C ASP A 217 -11.87 -14.37 -28.61
N VAL A 218 -12.12 -14.93 -29.79
CA VAL A 218 -12.53 -14.23 -31.01
C VAL A 218 -14.04 -14.02 -31.11
N ILE A 219 -14.81 -14.34 -30.08
CA ILE A 219 -16.25 -14.08 -30.10
C ILE A 219 -16.51 -12.61 -29.73
N ASP A 220 -16.85 -11.82 -30.75
CA ASP A 220 -17.58 -10.55 -30.64
C ASP A 220 -19.09 -10.81 -30.56
#